data_AF-A0A8T9SZV7-F1
#
_entry.id   AF-A0A8T9SZV7-F1
#
_cell.length_a   1.000
_cell.length_b   1.000
_cell.length_c   1.000
_cell.angle_alpha   90.00
_cell.angle_beta   90.00
_cell.angle_gamma   90.00
#
_symmetry.space_group_name_H-M   'P 1'
#
loop_
_entity.id
_entity.type
_entity.pdbx_description
1 polymer ?
#
loop_
_entity_poly.entity_id
_entity_poly.type
_entity_poly.pdbx_seq_one_letter_code
_entity_poly.pdbx_strand_id
1 'polypeptide(L)'
;MATLISMLNTLAESGQLATLYAAGVVNLKTYNYRDVYLYYQALRTTPRYVDNATQAVEETARQCGVSKETVYRAVREMEQDV
;
A
#
# COMPACT_ATOMS: atom_id res chain seq x y z
N MET A 1 14.27 18.43 14.66
CA MET A 1 14.81 17.21 14.01
C MET A 1 13.72 16.65 13.12
N ALA A 2 13.93 16.64 11.80
CA ALA A 2 13.02 15.90 10.92
C ALA A 2 13.23 14.41 11.17
N THR A 3 12.17 13.68 11.50
CA THR A 3 12.23 12.23 11.65
C THR A 3 12.34 11.59 10.27
N LEU A 4 12.98 10.43 10.19
CA LEU A 4 13.09 9.66 8.94
C LEU A 4 11.72 9.51 8.24
N ILE A 5 10.66 9.32 9.03
CA ILE A 5 9.27 9.23 8.56
C ILE A 5 8.82 10.52 7.87
N SER A 6 9.11 11.69 8.43
CA SER A 6 8.75 12.96 7.78
C SER A 6 9.46 13.17 6.44
N MET A 7 10.72 12.74 6.33
CA MET A 7 11.47 12.84 5.07
C MET A 7 10.91 11.89 4.01
N LEU A 8 10.58 10.65 4.40
CA LEU A 8 9.98 9.66 3.52
C LEU A 8 8.59 10.11 3.03
N ASN A 9 7.78 10.72 3.89
CA ASN A 9 6.48 11.26 3.50
C ASN A 9 6.62 12.40 2.49
N THR A 10 7.53 13.35 2.70
CA THR A 10 7.78 14.43 1.73
C THR A 10 8.29 13.90 0.39
N LEU A 11 9.14 12.87 0.40
CA LEU A 11 9.61 12.21 -0.82
C LEU A 11 8.52 11.40 -1.54
N ALA A 12 7.56 10.84 -0.79
CA ALA A 12 6.41 10.15 -1.33
C ALA A 12 5.41 11.15 -1.97
N GLU A 13 5.09 12.24 -1.26
CA GLU A 13 4.21 13.31 -1.75
C GLU A 13 4.75 13.97 -3.03
N SER A 14 6.07 14.14 -3.11
CA SER A 14 6.74 14.69 -4.29
C SER A 14 6.98 13.68 -5.42
N GLY A 15 6.59 12.41 -5.26
CA GLY A 15 6.80 11.33 -6.23
C GLY A 15 8.26 10.92 -6.43
N GLN A 16 9.20 11.53 -5.69
CA GLN A 16 10.64 11.27 -5.81
C GLN A 16 11.03 9.89 -5.29
N LEU A 17 10.24 9.31 -4.38
CA LEU A 17 10.47 7.97 -3.85
C LEU A 17 10.44 6.90 -4.95
N ALA A 18 9.51 7.00 -5.90
CA ALA A 18 9.42 6.08 -7.04
C ALA A 18 10.62 6.23 -7.98
N THR A 19 11.10 7.45 -8.19
CA THR A 19 12.31 7.74 -8.97
C THR A 19 13.56 7.15 -8.31
N LEU A 20 13.69 7.28 -6.99
CA LEU A 20 14.80 6.70 -6.22
C LEU A 20 14.81 5.16 -6.25
N TYR A 21 13.62 4.55 -6.24
CA TYR A 21 13.46 3.12 -6.44
C TYR A 21 13.86 2.69 -7.86
N ALA A 22 13.37 3.38 -8.89
CA ALA A 22 13.71 3.09 -10.29
C ALA A 22 15.21 3.28 -10.60
N ALA A 23 15.86 4.22 -9.93
CA ALA A 23 17.30 4.46 -10.02
C ALA A 23 18.15 3.43 -9.24
N GLY A 24 17.51 2.49 -8.52
CA GLY A 24 18.20 1.48 -7.71
C GLY A 24 18.89 2.04 -6.45
N VAL A 25 18.65 3.31 -6.12
CA VAL A 25 19.23 4.00 -4.96
C VAL A 25 18.57 3.52 -3.66
N VAL A 26 17.30 3.12 -3.74
CA VAL A 26 16.54 2.59 -2.61
C VAL A 26 15.93 1.25 -3.02
N ASN A 27 16.27 0.18 -2.31
CA ASN A 27 15.75 -1.18 -2.57
C ASN A 27 14.54 -1.51 -1.68
N LEU A 28 13.74 -0.50 -1.35
CA LEU A 28 12.49 -0.67 -0.61
C LEU A 28 11.36 -0.74 -1.63
N LYS A 29 10.72 -1.91 -1.74
CA LYS A 29 9.50 -2.08 -2.52
C LYS A 29 8.37 -1.34 -1.78
N THR A 30 8.30 -0.03 -1.97
CA THR A 30 7.29 0.80 -1.33
C THR A 30 6.01 0.72 -2.14
N TYR A 31 5.10 -0.17 -1.73
CA TYR A 31 3.73 -0.09 -2.20
C TYR A 31 3.11 1.16 -1.60
N ASN A 32 2.68 2.10 -2.45
CA ASN A 32 1.88 3.22 -1.98
C ASN A 32 0.48 2.67 -1.58
N TYR A 33 -0.24 3.38 -0.70
CA TYR A 33 -1.58 2.96 -0.26
C TYR A 33 -2.52 2.68 -1.44
N ARG A 34 -2.38 3.43 -2.54
CA ARG A 34 -3.11 3.16 -3.79
C ARG A 34 -2.84 1.77 -4.36
N ASP A 35 -1.59 1.33 -4.40
CA ASP A 35 -1.22 0.02 -4.96
C ASP A 35 -1.72 -1.11 -4.06
N VAL A 36 -1.63 -0.92 -2.74
CA VAL A 36 -2.17 -1.85 -1.74
C VAL A 36 -3.69 -1.97 -1.89
N TYR A 37 -4.38 -0.84 -2.06
CA TYR A 37 -5.83 -0.80 -2.25
C TYR A 37 -6.27 -1.48 -3.55
N LEU A 38 -5.59 -1.19 -4.68
CA LEU A 38 -5.92 -1.81 -5.96
C LEU A 38 -5.73 -3.34 -5.93
N TYR A 39 -4.68 -3.82 -5.25
CA TYR A 39 -4.48 -5.25 -5.06
C TYR A 39 -5.58 -5.88 -4.21
N TYR A 40 -5.95 -5.24 -3.10
CA TYR A 40 -7.08 -5.66 -2.28
C TYR A 40 -8.39 -5.70 -3.08
N GLN A 41 -8.67 -4.67 -3.88
CA GLN A 41 -9.87 -4.58 -4.70
C GLN A 41 -9.92 -5.68 -5.77
N ALA A 42 -8.79 -6.00 -6.40
CA ALA A 42 -8.67 -7.11 -7.34
C ALA A 42 -8.90 -8.47 -6.68
N LEU A 43 -8.48 -8.64 -5.41
CA LEU A 43 -8.84 -9.84 -4.65
C LEU A 43 -10.34 -9.88 -4.35
N ARG A 44 -10.96 -8.74 -4.00
CA ARG A 44 -12.39 -8.65 -3.71
C ARG A 44 -13.29 -8.98 -4.91
N THR A 45 -12.81 -8.85 -6.15
CA THR A 45 -13.54 -9.29 -7.35
C THR A 45 -13.41 -10.78 -7.63
N THR A 46 -12.48 -11.47 -6.98
CA THR A 46 -12.29 -12.91 -7.13
C THR A 46 -13.29 -13.66 -6.25
N PRO A 47 -14.07 -14.64 -6.77
CA PRO A 47 -15.15 -15.33 -6.04
C PRO A 47 -14.74 -15.90 -4.67
N ARG A 48 -13.48 -16.33 -4.54
CA ARG A 48 -12.89 -16.85 -3.30
C ARG A 48 -12.90 -15.85 -2.14
N TYR A 49 -12.84 -14.55 -2.43
CA TYR A 49 -12.65 -13.48 -1.44
C TYR A 49 -13.81 -12.46 -1.39
N VAL A 50 -14.86 -12.66 -2.21
CA VAL A 50 -16.06 -11.80 -2.25
C VAL A 50 -16.76 -11.76 -0.88
N ASP A 51 -16.86 -12.91 -0.21
CA ASP A 51 -17.55 -13.01 1.09
C ASP A 51 -16.59 -13.00 2.29
N ASN A 52 -15.28 -12.95 2.04
CA ASN A 52 -14.26 -13.01 3.08
C ASN A 52 -13.22 -11.88 2.93
N ALA A 53 -13.65 -10.66 3.29
CA ALA A 53 -12.80 -9.48 3.28
C ALA A 53 -11.56 -9.63 4.16
N THR A 54 -11.66 -10.36 5.28
CA THR A 54 -10.51 -10.61 6.17
C THR A 54 -9.43 -11.41 5.45
N GLN A 55 -9.79 -12.50 4.76
CA GLN A 55 -8.80 -13.26 3.98
C GLN A 55 -8.20 -12.44 2.84
N ALA A 56 -8.96 -11.53 2.22
CA ALA A 56 -8.43 -10.61 1.20
C ALA A 56 -7.36 -9.67 1.79
N VAL A 57 -7.59 -9.15 3.01
CA VAL A 57 -6.62 -8.30 3.72
C VAL A 57 -5.35 -9.08 4.06
N GLU A 58 -5.48 -10.31 4.55
CA GLU A 58 -4.34 -11.16 4.90
C GLU A 58 -3.47 -11.48 3.69
N GLU A 59 -4.12 -11.84 2.57
CA GLU A 59 -3.43 -12.15 1.34
C GLU A 59 -2.78 -10.91 0.72
N THR A 60 -3.45 -9.75 0.77
CA THR A 60 -2.87 -8.47 0.34
C THR A 60 -1.63 -8.11 1.19
N ALA A 61 -1.72 -8.22 2.51
CA ALA A 61 -0.61 -7.96 3.42
C ALA A 61 0.60 -8.86 3.10
N ARG A 62 0.34 -10.15 2.87
CA ARG A 62 1.37 -11.14 2.52
C ARG A 62 2.05 -10.82 1.19
N GLN A 63 1.26 -10.51 0.16
CA GLN A 63 1.76 -10.29 -1.21
C GLN A 63 2.47 -8.95 -1.37
N CYS A 64 1.96 -7.90 -0.72
CA CYS A 64 2.58 -6.59 -0.69
C CYS A 64 3.72 -6.48 0.33
N GLY A 65 3.89 -7.46 1.23
CA GLY A 65 4.93 -7.42 2.26
C GLY A 65 4.71 -6.31 3.30
N VAL A 66 3.45 -6.00 3.60
CA VAL A 66 3.04 -4.93 4.55
C VAL A 66 2.25 -5.51 5.72
N SER A 67 2.02 -4.71 6.77
CA SER A 67 1.15 -5.15 7.87
C SER A 67 -0.33 -5.11 7.47
N LYS A 68 -1.17 -5.91 8.14
CA LYS A 68 -2.62 -5.87 7.93
C LYS A 68 -3.21 -4.48 8.24
N GLU A 69 -2.64 -3.78 9.23
CA GLU A 69 -3.04 -2.40 9.57
C GLU A 69 -2.79 -1.43 8.42
N THR A 70 -1.67 -1.57 7.69
CA THR A 70 -1.38 -0.78 6.49
C THR A 70 -2.44 -1.00 5.42
N VAL A 71 -2.89 -2.24 5.23
CA VAL A 71 -3.97 -2.56 4.27
C VAL A 71 -5.30 -1.93 4.70
N TYR A 72 -5.69 -2.07 5.98
CA TYR A 72 -6.92 -1.43 6.49
C TYR A 72 -6.89 0.09 6.35
N ARG A 73 -5.73 0.71 6.59
CA ARG A 73 -5.56 2.15 6.40
C ARG A 73 -5.70 2.54 4.93
N ALA A 74 -5.05 1.79 4.02
CA ALA A 74 -5.17 1.99 2.58
C ALA A 74 -6.64 1.93 2.10
N VAL A 75 -7.38 0.91 2.55
CA VAL A 75 -8.80 0.75 2.23
C VAL A 75 -9.62 1.93 2.75
N ARG A 76 -9.43 2.29 4.03
CA ARG A 76 -10.15 3.40 4.64
C ARG A 76 -9.89 4.73 3.94
N GLU A 77 -8.64 5.04 3.62
CA GLU A 77 -8.28 6.30 2.95
C GLU A 77 -8.88 6.35 1.54
N MET A 78 -8.76 5.27 0.75
CA MET A 78 -9.23 5.24 -0.63
C MET A 78 -10.75 5.12 -0.77
N GLU A 79 -11.45 4.51 0.19
CA GLU A 79 -12.92 4.46 0.22
C GLU A 79 -13.55 5.77 0.74
N GLN A 80 -12.79 6.62 1.44
CA GLN A 80 -13.25 7.95 1.86
C GLN A 80 -13.08 9.01 0.77
N ASP A 81 -12.20 8.78 -0.20
CA ASP A 81 -11.96 9.67 -1.35
C ASP A 81 -12.94 9.43 -2.52
N VAL A 82 -13.89 8.48 -2.41
CA VAL A 82 -14.95 8.15 -3.39
C VAL A 82 -16.32 8.59 -2.89
#